data_AF-A0A5C3LD24-F1
#
_entry.id   AF-A0A5C3LD24-F1
#
_cell.length_a   1.000
_cell.length_b   1.000
_cell.length_c   1.000
_cell.angle_alpha   90.00
_cell.angle_beta   90.00
_cell.angle_gamma   90.00
#
_symmetry.space_group_name_H-M   'P 1'
#
loop_
_entity.id
_entity.type
_entity.pdbx_description
1 polymer ?
#
loop_
_entity_poly.entity_id
_entity_poly.type
_entity_poly.pdbx_seq_one_letter_code
_entity_poly.pdbx_strand_id
1 'polypeptide(L)' 'LETQLICSCSAAIQLLCIGFFPASPLCPTLAVDVNMLDFVNELFVRGAPNNTAWCNALEEFLRQHKYQL' A
#
# COMPACT_ATOMS: atom_id res chain seq x y z
N LEU A 1 27.20 -13.35 -4.29
CA LEU A 1 25.92 -12.65 -4.44
C LEU A 1 25.78 -12.31 -5.91
N GLU A 2 25.03 -13.13 -6.63
CA GLU A 2 24.96 -13.09 -8.10
C GLU A 2 24.23 -11.83 -8.56
N THR A 3 24.84 -11.06 -9.47
CA THR A 3 24.24 -9.88 -10.09
C THR A 3 23.20 -10.35 -11.10
N GLN A 4 21.95 -10.44 -10.66
CA GLN A 4 20.79 -10.70 -11.51
C GLN A 4 20.65 -9.56 -12.53
N LEU A 5 20.71 -9.89 -13.82
CA LEU A 5 20.48 -8.95 -14.92
C LEU A 5 19.04 -8.45 -14.83
N ILE A 6 18.87 -7.24 -14.28
CA ILE A 6 17.57 -6.59 -14.14
C ILE A 6 17.11 -6.22 -15.56
N CYS A 7 16.01 -6.83 -16.01
CA CYS A 7 15.31 -6.39 -17.21
C CYS A 7 15.00 -4.89 -17.08
N SER A 8 15.11 -4.13 -18.17
CA SER A 8 14.63 -2.73 -18.25
C SER A 8 13.14 -2.57 -17.90
N CYS A 9 12.42 -3.70 -17.83
CA CYS A 9 11.02 -3.87 -17.46
C CYS A 9 10.81 -4.20 -15.97
N SER A 10 11.50 -3.51 -15.06
CA SER A 10 11.41 -3.78 -13.61
C SER A 10 9.96 -3.98 -13.15
N ALA A 11 9.67 -5.17 -12.59
CA ALA A 11 8.34 -5.51 -12.08
C ALA A 11 7.88 -4.52 -11.01
N ALA A 12 8.80 -3.98 -10.21
CA ALA A 12 8.51 -2.92 -9.24
C ALA A 12 7.97 -1.65 -9.92
N ILE A 13 8.55 -1.24 -11.06
CA ILE A 13 8.08 -0.07 -11.82
C ILE A 13 6.72 -0.36 -12.44
N GLN A 14 6.52 -1.55 -13.00
CA GLN A 14 5.23 -1.94 -13.59
C GLN A 14 4.10 -1.91 -12.55
N LEU A 15 4.35 -2.43 -11.35
CA LEU A 15 3.39 -2.40 -10.23
C LEU A 15 3.04 -0.96 -9.84
N LEU A 16 4.05 -0.09 -9.71
CA LEU A 16 3.81 1.32 -9.40
C LEU A 16 2.99 2.03 -10.48
N CYS A 17 3.23 1.74 -11.76
CA CYS A 17 2.47 2.31 -12.87
C CYS A 17 0.98 1.95 -12.84
N ILE A 18 0.60 0.83 -12.20
CA ILE A 18 -0.80 0.41 -12.06
C ILE A 18 -1.35 0.62 -10.65
N GLY A 19 -0.65 1.38 -9.81
CA GLY A 19 -1.13 1.76 -8.47
C GLY A 19 -0.83 0.76 -7.36
N PHE A 20 0.14 -0.15 -7.57
CA PHE A 20 0.60 -1.08 -6.54
C PHE A 20 2.00 -0.76 -6.04
N PHE A 21 2.19 -0.79 -4.73
CA PHE A 21 3.47 -0.76 -4.06
C PHE A 21 4.09 -2.17 -4.00
N PRO A 22 5.31 -2.37 -4.53
CA PRO A 22 6.00 -3.65 -4.49
C PRO A 22 6.60 -3.92 -3.09
N ALA A 23 6.28 -5.07 -2.51
CA ALA A 23 6.98 -5.56 -1.34
C ALA A 23 8.18 -6.40 -1.79
N SER A 24 9.39 -5.96 -1.42
CA SER A 24 10.72 -6.43 -1.88
C SER A 24 11.16 -5.86 -3.25
N PRO A 25 12.13 -4.92 -3.27
CA PRO A 25 12.61 -4.27 -4.50
C PRO A 25 13.33 -5.20 -5.48
N LEU A 26 13.96 -6.26 -4.99
CA LEU A 26 14.78 -7.19 -5.79
C LEU A 26 13.94 -8.31 -6.41
N CYS A 27 12.99 -8.84 -5.63
CA CYS A 27 12.11 -9.94 -6.03
C CYS A 27 10.72 -9.69 -5.44
N PRO A 28 9.87 -8.89 -6.11
CA PRO A 28 8.55 -8.57 -5.57
C PRO A 28 7.70 -9.84 -5.48
N THR A 29 7.40 -10.27 -4.26
CA THR A 29 6.57 -11.46 -3.98
C THR A 29 5.14 -11.10 -3.60
N LEU A 30 4.91 -9.84 -3.22
CA LEU A 30 3.62 -9.29 -2.84
C LEU A 30 3.53 -7.87 -3.38
N ALA A 31 2.35 -7.50 -3.88
CA ALA A 31 2.03 -6.15 -4.29
C ALA A 31 0.83 -5.67 -3.46
N VAL A 32 0.92 -4.45 -2.95
CA VAL A 32 -0.11 -3.85 -2.09
C VAL A 32 -0.65 -2.62 -2.78
N ASP A 33 -1.96 -2.38 -2.74
CA ASP A 33 -2.54 -1.18 -3.34
C ASP A 33 -1.97 0.08 -2.67
N VAL A 34 -1.61 1.10 -3.45
CA VAL A 34 -1.01 2.33 -2.90
C VAL A 34 -2.00 3.06 -1.97
N ASN A 35 -3.30 3.02 -2.24
CA ASN A 35 -4.31 3.61 -1.34
C ASN A 35 -4.39 2.84 -0.01
N MET A 36 -4.06 1.54 0.01
CA MET A 36 -3.96 0.80 1.27
C MET A 36 -2.84 1.36 2.16
N LEU A 37 -1.75 1.86 1.57
CA LEU A 37 -0.68 2.51 2.34
C LEU A 37 -1.16 3.83 2.97
N ASP A 38 -1.98 4.61 2.26
CA ASP A 38 -2.58 5.83 2.79
C ASP A 38 -3.52 5.53 3.96
N PHE A 39 -4.36 4.50 3.83
CA PHE A 39 -5.20 4.02 4.94
C PHE A 39 -4.38 3.62 6.17
N VAL A 40 -3.30 2.86 5.97
CA VAL A 40 -2.43 2.41 7.05
C VAL A 40 -1.73 3.61 7.72
N ASN A 41 -1.32 4.61 6.95
CA ASN A 41 -0.73 5.83 7.49
C ASN A 41 -1.73 6.60 8.37
N GLU A 42 -2.97 6.80 7.90
CA GLU A 42 -4.08 7.37 8.70
C GLU A 42 -4.35 6.57 9.98
N LEU A 43 -4.32 5.24 9.89
CA LEU A 43 -4.51 4.36 11.03
C LEU A 43 -3.38 4.53 12.07
N PHE A 44 -2.13 4.63 11.63
CA PHE A 44 -0.98 4.81 12.53
C PHE A 44 -1.01 6.16 13.26
N VAL A 45 -1.50 7.22 12.62
CA VAL A 45 -1.67 8.54 13.26
C VAL A 45 -2.73 8.49 14.38
N ARG A 46 -3.74 7.62 14.26
CA ARG A 46 -4.87 7.51 15.22
C ARG A 46 -4.57 6.65 16.46
N GLY A 47 -3.36 6.10 16.60
CA GLY A 47 -2.90 5.37 17.79
C GLY A 47 -2.96 3.85 17.65
N ALA A 48 -3.08 3.13 18.77
CA ALA A 48 -3.10 1.66 18.76
C ALA A 48 -4.29 1.14 17.93
N PRO A 49 -4.13 0.06 17.15
CA PRO A 49 -5.16 -0.49 16.26
C PRO A 49 -6.23 -1.24 17.07
N ASN A 50 -6.95 -0.51 17.92
CA ASN A 50 -8.16 -0.98 18.57
C ASN A 50 -9.36 -0.78 17.63
N ASN A 51 -10.47 -1.47 17.92
CA ASN A 51 -11.66 -1.44 17.07
C ASN A 51 -12.15 -0.01 16.78
N THR A 52 -12.10 0.89 17.77
CA THR A 52 -12.58 2.28 17.60
C THR A 52 -11.68 3.10 16.69
N ALA A 53 -10.35 3.06 16.93
CA ALA A 53 -9.39 3.77 16.08
C ALA A 53 -9.42 3.24 14.65
N TRP A 54 -9.58 1.92 14.48
CA TRP A 54 -9.70 1.29 13.18
C TRP A 54 -10.96 1.71 12.43
N CYS A 55 -12.14 1.67 13.07
CA CYS A 55 -13.38 2.12 12.44
C CYS A 55 -13.29 3.60 12.02
N ASN A 56 -12.78 4.47 12.90
CA ASN A 56 -12.63 5.89 12.59
C ASN A 56 -11.65 6.15 11.43
N ALA A 57 -10.54 5.40 11.37
CA ALA A 57 -9.59 5.50 10.26
C ALA A 57 -10.22 5.04 8.94
N LEU A 58 -10.99 3.95 8.99
CA LEU A 58 -11.64 3.38 7.82
C LEU A 58 -12.74 4.30 7.28
N GLU A 59 -13.60 4.82 8.16
CA GLU A 59 -14.65 5.76 7.77
C GLU A 59 -14.06 7.01 7.12
N GLU A 60 -12.99 7.57 7.69
CA GLU A 60 -12.32 8.73 7.11
C GLU A 60 -11.69 8.40 5.75
N PHE A 61 -10.97 7.28 5.65
CA PHE A 61 -10.38 6.83 4.40
C PHE A 61 -11.44 6.67 3.30
N LEU A 62 -12.53 5.95 3.59
CA LEU A 62 -13.60 5.74 2.61
C LEU A 62 -14.26 7.06 2.19
N ARG A 63 -14.48 7.98 3.15
CA ARG A 63 -15.03 9.32 2.90
C ARG A 63 -14.12 10.13 1.96
N GLN A 64 -12.81 10.13 2.19
CA GLN A 64 -11.84 10.83 1.35
C GLN A 64 -11.81 10.26 -0.09
N HIS A 65 -11.97 8.94 -0.22
CA HIS A 65 -12.01 8.26 -1.52
C HIS A 65 -13.41 8.19 -2.14
N LYS A 66 -14.41 8.87 -1.55
CA LYS A 66 -15.81 8.93 -2.02
C LYS A 66 -16.50 7.57 -2.11
N TYR A 67 -16.04 6.61 -1.32
CA TYR A 67 -16.73 5.34 -1.14
C TYR A 67 -17.87 5.52 -0.13
N GLN A 68 -18.98 4.85 -0.38
CA GLN A 68 -20.12 4.78 0.53
C GLN A 68 -20.07 3.43 1.25
N LEU A 69 -20.20 3.46 2.57
CA LEU A 69 -20.24 2.25 3.42
C LEU A 69 -21.63 1.61 3.39
#